data_AF-A4I611-F1
#
_entry.id   AF-A4I611-F1
#
_cell.length_a   1.000
_cell.length_b   1.000
_cell.length_c   1.000
_cell.angle_alpha   90.00
_cell.angle_beta   90.00
_cell.angle_gamma   90.00
#
_symmetry.space_group_name_H-M   'P 1'
#
loop_
_entity.id
_entity.type
_entity.pdbx_description
1 polymer ?
#
loop_
_entity_poly.entity_id
_entity_poly.type
_entity_poly.pdbx_seq_one_letter_code
_entity_poly.pdbx_strand_id
1 'polypeptide(L)'
;MKSVKERDVAGMVAFELALQYSFIRQDRSYHFVQLLTALCSFVFFSQLTALNVLLVLPPLLPSVEPHVEFLRAYSHPLLAVLSLVALLLIRASKKRFVIEPGEHTMERLNRDVLEPCLGMKFDARTGMLFSDCRAGSLRGRENYYSLRYLDDPPQSLASARETEA
;
A
#
# COMPACT_ATOMS: atom_id res chain seq x y z
N MET A 1 27.79 9.64 -27.13
CA MET A 1 27.23 8.39 -26.57
C MET A 1 27.13 8.58 -25.07
N LYS A 2 25.96 8.37 -24.45
CA LYS A 2 25.85 8.43 -22.97
C LYS A 2 26.75 7.35 -22.36
N SER A 3 27.42 7.67 -21.25
CA SER A 3 28.28 6.70 -20.58
C SER A 3 27.45 5.49 -20.10
N VAL A 4 28.04 4.30 -20.06
CA VAL A 4 27.36 3.09 -19.52
C VAL A 4 26.83 3.36 -18.11
N LYS A 5 27.60 4.12 -17.32
CA LYS A 5 27.24 4.63 -16.00
C LYS A 5 25.91 5.40 -16.01
N GLU A 6 25.74 6.39 -16.88
CA GLU A 6 24.48 7.14 -16.98
C GLU A 6 23.28 6.27 -17.36
N ARG A 7 23.49 5.26 -18.22
CA ARG A 7 22.42 4.35 -18.64
C ARG A 7 21.96 3.47 -17.48
N ASP A 8 22.90 2.96 -16.68
CA ASP A 8 22.61 2.15 -15.50
C ASP A 8 21.89 2.97 -14.43
N VAL A 9 22.34 4.22 -14.18
CA VAL A 9 21.65 5.17 -13.30
C VAL A 9 20.21 5.36 -13.76
N ALA A 10 20.01 5.66 -15.05
CA ALA A 10 18.68 5.91 -15.58
C ALA A 10 17.77 4.68 -15.47
N GLY A 11 18.30 3.48 -15.71
CA GLY A 11 17.57 2.22 -15.55
C GLY A 11 17.13 1.99 -14.11
N MET A 12 18.02 2.25 -13.14
CA MET A 12 17.69 2.13 -11.72
C MET A 12 16.71 3.18 -11.23
N VAL A 13 16.88 4.44 -11.61
CA VAL A 13 15.91 5.51 -11.27
C VAL A 13 14.54 5.17 -11.82
N ALA A 14 14.47 4.66 -13.05
CA ALA A 14 13.20 4.23 -13.65
C ALA A 14 12.58 3.05 -12.88
N PHE A 15 13.39 2.10 -12.43
CA PHE A 15 12.93 0.97 -11.63
C PHE A 15 12.42 1.40 -10.24
N GLU A 16 13.16 2.27 -9.57
CA GLU A 16 12.78 2.86 -8.28
C GLU A 16 11.44 3.62 -8.39
N LEU A 17 11.30 4.45 -9.41
CA LEU A 17 10.06 5.18 -9.68
C LEU A 17 8.90 4.23 -10.01
N ALA A 18 9.16 3.13 -10.70
CA ALA A 18 8.15 2.10 -10.94
C ALA A 18 7.70 1.41 -9.65
N LEU A 19 8.61 1.14 -8.71
CA LEU A 19 8.29 0.58 -7.40
C LEU A 19 7.48 1.58 -6.55
N GLN A 20 7.90 2.84 -6.49
CA GLN A 20 7.15 3.91 -5.82
C GLN A 20 5.73 4.05 -6.39
N TYR A 21 5.60 4.03 -7.73
CA TYR A 21 4.30 4.07 -8.39
C TYR A 21 3.44 2.86 -8.02
N SER A 22 4.02 1.66 -8.02
CA SER A 22 3.34 0.43 -7.61
C SER A 22 2.84 0.51 -6.16
N PHE A 23 3.68 0.97 -5.24
CA PHE A 23 3.35 1.19 -3.84
C PHE A 23 2.15 2.13 -3.68
N ILE A 24 2.20 3.32 -4.28
CA ILE A 24 1.12 4.32 -4.19
C ILE A 24 -0.18 3.78 -4.79
N ARG A 25 -0.09 3.10 -5.93
CA ARG A 25 -1.27 2.52 -6.60
C ARG A 25 -1.95 1.47 -5.73
N GLN A 26 -1.16 0.63 -5.07
CA GLN A 26 -1.68 -0.41 -4.22
C GLN A 26 -2.29 0.12 -2.93
N ASP A 27 -1.69 1.15 -2.34
CA ASP A 27 -2.23 1.78 -1.14
C ASP A 27 -3.59 2.45 -1.42
N ARG A 28 -3.71 3.11 -2.58
CA ARG A 28 -4.99 3.67 -3.06
C ARG A 28 -6.05 2.58 -3.27
N SER A 29 -5.70 1.46 -3.89
CA SER A 29 -6.66 0.38 -4.13
C SER A 29 -7.10 -0.27 -2.81
N TYR A 30 -6.18 -0.43 -1.85
CA TYR A 30 -6.48 -0.91 -0.51
C TYR A 30 -7.47 -0.01 0.22
N HIS A 31 -7.18 1.30 0.31
CA HIS A 31 -8.07 2.24 0.97
C HIS A 31 -9.43 2.39 0.28
N PHE A 32 -9.46 2.33 -1.05
CA PHE A 32 -10.71 2.31 -1.81
C PHE A 32 -11.58 1.10 -1.44
N VAL A 33 -10.99 -0.11 -1.38
CA VAL A 33 -11.71 -1.33 -0.98
C VAL A 33 -12.16 -1.26 0.48
N GLN A 34 -11.35 -0.71 1.38
CA GLN A 34 -11.74 -0.48 2.77
C GLN A 34 -12.93 0.48 2.88
N LEU A 35 -12.90 1.61 2.17
CA LEU A 35 -13.99 2.57 2.15
C LEU A 35 -15.28 1.93 1.60
N LEU A 36 -15.18 1.19 0.50
CA LEU A 36 -16.34 0.50 -0.08
C LEU A 36 -16.90 -0.55 0.90
N THR A 37 -16.03 -1.28 1.59
CA THR A 37 -16.44 -2.24 2.64
C THR A 37 -17.14 -1.51 3.79
N ALA A 38 -16.61 -0.37 4.23
CA ALA A 38 -17.20 0.45 5.29
C ALA A 38 -18.58 0.98 4.89
N LEU A 39 -18.73 1.51 3.67
CA LEU A 39 -20.01 1.98 3.15
C LEU A 39 -21.03 0.86 3.04
N CYS A 40 -20.67 -0.28 2.44
CA CYS A 40 -21.58 -1.42 2.33
C CYS A 40 -21.97 -1.99 3.70
N SER A 41 -21.03 -2.01 4.66
CA SER A 41 -21.33 -2.48 6.03
C SER A 41 -22.21 -1.49 6.77
N PHE A 42 -21.99 -0.19 6.63
CA PHE A 42 -22.88 0.83 7.18
C PHE A 42 -24.31 0.70 6.65
N VAL A 43 -24.47 0.51 5.34
CA VAL A 43 -25.79 0.27 4.73
C VAL A 43 -26.40 -1.02 5.30
N PHE A 44 -25.65 -2.11 5.37
CA PHE A 44 -26.14 -3.37 5.90
C PHE A 44 -26.57 -3.27 7.38
N PHE A 45 -25.74 -2.66 8.24
CA PHE A 45 -26.05 -2.51 9.67
C PHE A 45 -27.19 -1.52 9.92
N SER A 46 -27.28 -0.43 9.17
CA SER A 46 -28.42 0.50 9.28
C SER A 46 -29.74 -0.18 8.87
N GLN A 47 -29.72 -0.97 7.79
CA GLN A 47 -30.86 -1.79 7.37
C GLN A 47 -31.25 -2.83 8.43
N LEU A 48 -30.26 -3.55 8.96
CA LEU A 48 -30.48 -4.54 10.01
C LEU A 48 -31.03 -3.89 11.29
N THR A 49 -30.54 -2.70 11.64
CA THR A 49 -31.02 -1.96 12.81
C THR A 49 -32.47 -1.50 12.60
N ALA A 50 -32.80 -0.94 11.42
CA ALA A 50 -34.16 -0.54 11.09
C ALA A 50 -35.14 -1.73 11.13
N LEU A 51 -34.75 -2.88 10.57
CA LEU A 51 -35.52 -4.11 10.64
C LEU A 51 -35.74 -4.59 12.08
N ASN A 52 -34.70 -4.60 12.90
CA ASN A 52 -34.81 -4.99 14.31
C ASN A 52 -35.70 -4.04 15.11
N VAL A 53 -35.58 -2.73 14.89
CA VAL A 53 -36.44 -1.73 15.53
C VAL A 53 -37.91 -1.97 15.16
N LEU A 54 -38.21 -2.19 13.88
CA LEU A 54 -39.58 -2.47 13.43
C LEU A 54 -40.12 -3.82 13.88
N LEU A 55 -39.26 -4.81 14.12
CA LEU A 55 -39.67 -6.14 14.59
C LEU A 55 -39.94 -6.15 16.10
N VAL A 56 -39.14 -5.43 16.89
CA VAL A 56 -39.15 -5.50 18.36
C VAL A 56 -39.94 -4.34 18.98
N LEU A 57 -39.82 -3.13 18.46
CA LEU A 57 -40.38 -1.94 19.11
C LEU A 57 -41.92 -1.85 19.04
N PRO A 58 -42.58 -2.06 17.88
CA PRO A 58 -44.05 -2.01 17.79
C PRO A 58 -44.78 -3.02 18.70
N PRO A 59 -44.38 -4.30 18.79
CA PRO A 59 -45.07 -5.24 19.69
C PRO A 59 -44.83 -4.93 21.17
N LEU A 60 -43.73 -4.26 21.54
CA LEU A 60 -43.49 -3.85 22.93
C LEU A 60 -44.21 -2.54 23.30
N LEU A 61 -44.16 -1.53 22.43
CA LEU A 61 -44.80 -0.23 22.65
C LEU A 61 -45.57 0.21 21.39
N PRO A 62 -46.85 -0.17 21.26
CA PRO A 62 -47.66 0.19 20.08
C PRO A 62 -47.85 1.70 19.91
N SER A 63 -47.74 2.49 20.98
CA SER A 63 -47.82 3.96 20.91
C SER A 63 -46.70 4.62 20.08
N VAL A 64 -45.58 3.92 19.87
CA VAL A 64 -44.42 4.45 19.12
C VAL A 64 -44.51 4.11 17.63
N GLU A 65 -45.39 3.19 17.24
CA GLU A 65 -45.57 2.74 15.85
C GLU A 65 -45.64 3.89 14.82
N PRO A 66 -46.45 4.96 14.99
CA PRO A 66 -46.48 6.05 14.02
C PRO A 66 -45.16 6.82 13.90
N HIS A 67 -44.30 6.76 14.92
CA HIS A 67 -43.00 7.43 14.91
C HIS A 67 -41.94 6.60 14.20
N VAL A 68 -42.07 5.26 14.12
CA VAL A 68 -41.12 4.39 13.42
C VAL A 68 -41.61 3.95 12.04
N GLU A 69 -42.86 4.21 11.69
CA GLU A 69 -43.45 3.82 10.40
C GLU A 69 -42.66 4.36 9.19
N PHE A 70 -42.03 5.54 9.30
CA PHE A 70 -41.17 6.08 8.24
C PHE A 70 -39.97 5.19 7.91
N LEU A 71 -39.46 4.40 8.88
CA LEU A 71 -38.35 3.46 8.67
C LEU A 71 -38.76 2.29 7.75
N ARG A 72 -40.06 1.99 7.66
CA ARG A 72 -40.58 0.87 6.87
C ARG A 72 -40.25 0.98 5.39
N ALA A 73 -40.23 2.21 4.86
CA ALA A 73 -39.83 2.47 3.49
C ALA A 73 -38.35 2.13 3.24
N TYR A 74 -37.50 2.29 4.26
CA TYR A 74 -36.08 2.01 4.17
C TYR A 74 -35.76 0.54 4.45
N SER A 75 -36.54 -0.16 5.27
CA SER A 75 -36.25 -1.51 5.77
C SER A 75 -36.66 -2.64 4.80
N HIS A 76 -36.45 -2.47 3.49
CA HIS A 76 -36.83 -3.51 2.54
C HIS A 76 -35.84 -4.69 2.62
N PRO A 77 -36.28 -5.95 2.85
CA PRO A 77 -35.39 -7.08 3.05
C PRO A 77 -34.46 -7.33 1.84
N LEU A 78 -34.92 -7.03 0.62
CA LEU A 78 -34.07 -7.09 -0.57
C LEU A 78 -32.83 -6.18 -0.48
N LEU A 79 -32.92 -4.99 0.12
CA LEU A 79 -31.76 -4.09 0.29
C LEU A 79 -30.74 -4.69 1.25
N ALA A 80 -31.21 -5.33 2.33
CA ALA A 80 -30.34 -6.04 3.27
C ALA A 80 -29.64 -7.23 2.59
N VAL A 81 -30.36 -8.01 1.78
CA VAL A 81 -29.77 -9.12 1.02
C VAL A 81 -28.77 -8.62 -0.02
N LEU A 82 -29.10 -7.57 -0.78
CA LEU A 82 -28.19 -7.01 -1.80
C LEU A 82 -26.92 -6.43 -1.18
N SER A 83 -27.03 -5.71 -0.06
CA SER A 83 -25.87 -5.19 0.67
C SER A 83 -25.02 -6.31 1.27
N LEU A 84 -25.65 -7.39 1.76
CA LEU A 84 -24.93 -8.59 2.21
C LEU A 84 -24.18 -9.26 1.06
N VAL A 85 -24.83 -9.47 -0.09
CA VAL A 85 -24.18 -10.04 -1.29
C VAL A 85 -23.00 -9.16 -1.73
N ALA A 86 -23.17 -7.84 -1.76
CA ALA A 86 -22.09 -6.91 -2.07
C ALA A 86 -20.91 -7.05 -1.09
N LEU A 87 -21.17 -7.13 0.21
CA LEU A 87 -20.13 -7.35 1.22
C LEU A 87 -19.39 -8.68 1.03
N LEU A 88 -20.11 -9.74 0.73
CA LEU A 88 -19.52 -11.06 0.46
C LEU A 88 -18.64 -11.02 -0.79
N LEU A 89 -19.09 -10.36 -1.86
CA LEU A 89 -18.32 -10.18 -3.08
C LEU A 89 -17.05 -9.35 -2.84
N ILE A 90 -17.13 -8.28 -2.05
CA ILE A 90 -15.96 -7.46 -1.68
C ILE A 90 -14.98 -8.27 -0.82
N ARG A 91 -15.46 -9.08 0.12
CA ARG A 91 -14.60 -9.97 0.92
C ARG A 91 -13.94 -11.03 0.06
N ALA A 92 -14.70 -11.63 -0.86
CA ALA A 92 -14.18 -12.63 -1.79
C ALA A 92 -13.13 -12.01 -2.74
N SER A 93 -13.37 -10.81 -3.26
CA SER A 93 -12.42 -10.10 -4.13
C SER A 93 -11.15 -9.71 -3.37
N LYS A 94 -11.26 -9.20 -2.14
CA LYS A 94 -10.11 -8.90 -1.28
C LYS A 94 -9.22 -10.12 -1.07
N LYS A 95 -9.82 -11.29 -0.81
CA LYS A 95 -9.08 -12.57 -0.64
C LYS A 95 -8.47 -13.06 -1.95
N ARG A 96 -9.19 -12.94 -3.07
CA ARG A 96 -8.71 -13.41 -4.39
C ARG A 96 -7.57 -12.57 -4.94
N PHE A 97 -7.64 -11.25 -4.79
CA PHE A 97 -6.65 -10.32 -5.33
C PHE A 97 -5.56 -9.91 -4.32
N VAL A 98 -5.54 -10.53 -3.13
CA VAL A 98 -4.54 -10.27 -2.07
C VAL A 98 -4.35 -8.76 -1.86
N ILE A 99 -5.48 -8.06 -1.67
CA ILE A 99 -5.47 -6.60 -1.57
C ILE A 99 -4.95 -6.23 -0.17
N GLU A 100 -3.67 -5.93 -0.13
CA GLU A 100 -2.89 -5.59 1.06
C GLU A 100 -2.36 -4.15 0.97
N PRO A 101 -2.00 -3.53 2.10
CA PRO A 101 -1.31 -2.25 2.12
C PRO A 101 -0.04 -2.28 1.26
N GLY A 102 0.31 -1.13 0.67
CA GLY A 102 1.51 -1.01 -0.17
C GLY A 102 2.78 -1.48 0.54
N GLU A 103 2.91 -1.18 1.84
CA GLU A 103 4.07 -1.58 2.66
C GLU A 103 4.25 -3.09 2.69
N HIS A 104 3.20 -3.84 3.00
CA HIS A 104 3.27 -5.31 3.10
C HIS A 104 3.60 -5.95 1.75
N THR A 105 3.13 -5.34 0.65
CA THR A 105 3.47 -5.85 -0.67
C THR A 105 4.89 -5.52 -1.09
N MET A 106 5.41 -4.36 -0.72
CA MET A 106 6.84 -4.06 -0.92
C MET A 106 7.73 -4.92 -0.02
N GLU A 107 7.33 -5.23 1.21
CA GLU A 107 8.03 -6.18 2.07
C GLU A 107 8.06 -7.59 1.45
N ARG A 108 6.93 -8.06 0.94
CA ARG A 108 6.86 -9.34 0.22
C ARG A 108 7.72 -9.31 -1.04
N LEU A 109 7.66 -8.24 -1.82
CA LEU A 109 8.47 -8.07 -3.02
C LEU A 109 9.97 -8.04 -2.70
N ASN A 110 10.36 -7.38 -1.62
CA ASN A 110 11.74 -7.37 -1.12
C ASN A 110 12.21 -8.79 -0.81
N ARG A 111 11.46 -9.49 0.05
CA ARG A 111 11.83 -10.83 0.52
C ARG A 111 11.81 -11.89 -0.59
N ASP A 112 10.81 -11.83 -1.47
CA ASP A 112 10.56 -12.90 -2.44
C ASP A 112 11.29 -12.66 -3.78
N VAL A 113 11.66 -11.40 -4.10
CA VAL A 113 12.26 -11.04 -5.41
C VAL A 113 13.48 -10.14 -5.30
N LEU A 114 13.39 -8.96 -4.67
CA LEU A 114 14.47 -7.97 -4.78
C LEU A 114 15.75 -8.42 -4.04
N GLU A 115 15.62 -8.93 -2.83
CA GLU A 115 16.77 -9.42 -2.05
C GLU A 115 17.37 -10.69 -2.71
N PRO A 116 16.59 -11.76 -3.02
CA PRO A 116 17.16 -12.98 -3.56
C PRO A 116 17.63 -12.87 -5.02
N CYS A 117 16.94 -12.10 -5.87
CA CYS A 117 17.27 -12.03 -7.30
C CYS A 117 18.18 -10.86 -7.65
N LEU A 118 18.10 -9.75 -6.92
CA LEU A 118 18.83 -8.52 -7.25
C LEU A 118 19.82 -8.08 -6.16
N GLY A 119 19.81 -8.70 -4.97
CA GLY A 119 20.61 -8.23 -3.83
C GLY A 119 20.27 -6.80 -3.45
N MET A 120 19.01 -6.41 -3.64
CA MET A 120 18.51 -5.05 -3.41
C MET A 120 17.30 -5.06 -2.50
N LYS A 121 17.10 -3.97 -1.76
CA LYS A 121 15.98 -3.76 -0.86
C LYS A 121 15.40 -2.37 -1.09
N PHE A 122 14.10 -2.31 -1.33
CA PHE A 122 13.33 -1.07 -1.41
C PHE A 122 12.86 -0.65 -0.02
N ASP A 123 13.26 0.53 0.45
CA ASP A 123 12.75 1.10 1.70
C ASP A 123 11.51 1.95 1.41
N ALA A 124 10.34 1.51 1.88
CA ALA A 124 9.08 2.21 1.71
C ALA A 124 9.07 3.61 2.35
N ARG A 125 9.91 3.86 3.38
CA ARG A 125 9.96 5.16 4.05
C ARG A 125 10.72 6.21 3.26
N THR A 126 11.82 5.83 2.62
CA THR A 126 12.63 6.75 1.81
C THR A 126 12.24 6.72 0.34
N GLY A 127 11.57 5.65 -0.11
CA GLY A 127 11.29 5.39 -1.51
C GLY A 127 12.52 4.95 -2.32
N MET A 128 13.63 4.58 -1.66
CA MET A 128 14.92 4.35 -2.32
C MET A 128 15.28 2.86 -2.35
N LEU A 129 16.09 2.46 -3.34
CA LEU A 129 16.73 1.14 -3.39
C LEU A 129 18.10 1.13 -2.71
N PHE A 130 18.32 0.15 -1.86
CA PHE A 130 19.59 -0.15 -1.20
C PHE A 130 20.10 -1.51 -1.69
N SER A 131 21.41 -1.74 -1.63
CA SER A 131 21.99 -3.05 -1.95
C SER A 131 22.53 -3.71 -0.69
N ASP A 132 22.27 -5.00 -0.54
CA ASP A 132 22.73 -5.82 0.59
C ASP A 132 24.23 -6.10 0.57
N CYS A 133 24.95 -5.71 -0.49
CA CYS A 133 26.39 -5.95 -0.65
C CYS A 133 27.27 -5.45 0.50
N ARG A 134 26.76 -4.70 1.49
CA ARG A 134 27.47 -4.38 2.73
C ARG A 134 26.58 -4.31 3.98
N ALA A 135 25.78 -5.34 4.26
CA ALA A 135 25.17 -5.48 5.59
C ALA A 135 26.21 -5.44 6.76
N GLY A 136 27.51 -5.61 6.47
CA GLY A 136 28.62 -5.37 7.40
C GLY A 136 29.05 -3.91 7.59
N SER A 137 28.62 -2.96 6.76
CA SER A 137 28.86 -1.52 6.94
C SER A 137 27.58 -0.78 7.37
N LEU A 138 26.95 -1.27 8.44
CA LEU A 138 25.79 -0.66 9.12
C LEU A 138 26.07 0.72 9.76
N ARG A 139 27.02 1.51 9.23
CA ARG A 139 27.26 2.90 9.67
C ARG A 139 27.09 3.97 8.60
N GLY A 140 26.89 3.60 7.35
CA GLY A 140 26.59 4.55 6.27
C GLY A 140 25.25 4.23 5.67
N ARG A 141 24.29 5.17 5.74
CA ARG A 141 23.02 5.13 5.01
C ARG A 141 23.28 5.38 3.52
N GLU A 142 24.16 4.59 2.93
CA GLU A 142 24.65 4.77 1.58
C GLU A 142 23.69 4.07 0.63
N ASN A 143 23.00 4.87 -0.18
CA ASN A 143 22.19 4.37 -1.27
C ASN A 143 23.09 3.82 -2.40
N TYR A 144 22.53 3.03 -3.31
CA TYR A 144 23.29 2.45 -4.41
C TYR A 144 24.12 3.48 -5.21
N TYR A 145 23.61 4.71 -5.35
CA TYR A 145 24.28 5.80 -6.05
C TYR A 145 25.59 6.20 -5.38
N SER A 146 25.59 6.35 -4.05
CA SER A 146 26.84 6.60 -3.32
C SER A 146 27.82 5.44 -3.49
N LEU A 147 27.36 4.20 -3.40
CA LEU A 147 28.25 3.03 -3.43
C LEU A 147 28.88 2.74 -4.80
N ARG A 148 28.13 2.91 -5.90
CA ARG A 148 28.64 2.59 -7.24
C ARG A 148 29.45 3.73 -7.87
N TYR A 149 29.30 4.95 -7.37
CA TYR A 149 29.86 6.14 -8.02
C TYR A 149 30.76 7.00 -7.12
N LEU A 150 30.99 6.63 -5.85
CA LEU A 150 32.14 7.11 -5.07
C LEU A 150 33.44 6.49 -5.63
N ASP A 151 33.85 6.97 -6.79
CA ASP A 151 35.19 6.79 -7.37
C ASP A 151 35.64 8.10 -8.05
N ASP A 152 35.25 9.25 -7.48
CA ASP A 152 36.08 10.44 -7.60
C ASP A 152 37.02 10.40 -6.39
N PRO A 153 38.23 9.82 -6.49
CA PRO A 153 39.21 9.95 -5.42
C PRO A 153 39.41 11.46 -5.18
N PRO A 154 39.45 11.90 -3.92
CA PRO A 154 39.64 13.32 -3.63
C PRO A 154 40.91 13.78 -4.33
N GLN A 155 40.77 14.74 -5.24
CA GLN A 155 41.86 15.35 -6.02
C GLN A 155 42.96 15.98 -5.12
N SER A 156 42.80 15.98 -3.80
CA SER A 156 43.78 16.48 -2.85
C SER A 156 45.01 15.60 -2.65
N LEU A 157 45.12 14.42 -3.29
CA LEU A 157 46.35 13.61 -3.24
C LEU A 157 47.19 13.64 -4.53
N ALA A 158 46.68 14.26 -5.61
CA ALA A 158 47.48 14.44 -6.82
C ALA A 158 48.45 15.64 -6.70
N SER A 159 48.11 16.68 -5.93
CA SER A 159 48.99 17.85 -5.74
C SER A 159 50.11 17.65 -4.73
N ALA A 160 50.12 16.55 -3.96
CA ALA A 160 51.17 16.28 -2.98
C ALA A 160 52.39 15.53 -3.57
N ARG A 161 52.34 15.09 -4.83
CA ARG A 161 53.44 14.30 -5.44
C ARG A 161 54.27 15.00 -6.49
N GLU A 162 53.98 16.25 -6.84
CA GLU A 162 54.79 17.02 -7.80
C GLU A 162 55.65 18.12 -7.15
N THR A 163 55.84 18.12 -5.83
CA THR A 163 56.81 19.00 -5.15
C THR A 163 58.00 18.29 -4.53
N GLU A 164 58.21 17.00 -4.83
CA GLU A 164 59.43 16.28 -4.45
C GLU A 164 60.00 15.48 -5.64
N ALA A 165 60.57 16.20 -6.62
CA ALA A 165 61.63 15.76 -7.52
C ALA A 165 62.25 16.99 -8.20
#